data_AF-A0A2W2F5W8-F1
#
_entry.id   AF-A0A2W2F5W8-F1
#
_cell.length_a   1.000
_cell.length_b   1.000
_cell.length_c   1.000
_cell.angle_alpha   90.00
_cell.angle_beta   90.00
_cell.angle_gamma   90.00
#
_symmetry.space_group_name_H-M   'P 1'
#
loop_
_entity.id
_entity.type
_entity.pdbx_description
1 polymer ?
#
loop_
_entity_poly.entity_id
_entity_poly.type
_entity_poly.pdbx_seq_one_letter_code
_entity_poly.pdbx_strand_id
1 'polypeptide(L)'
;MRVWPPDDREVRPPRPPQDLPILSPEEFQAPRRGRGRAAVAASVVVMALTLATGGVWAVMGPADCAAADRVRVTAAPEIAPVLRALAERDADRTGCAQVSVRAGRSFDVAAALAAGEPGPDVWVPESSGWAGLAAAGGAPARIGEARGPSVARTPVILAVRQARAGRLAAAAGRPTWDMVSAGGRAGRFSFRVPDPRRWAVGQAVLGLGDLGKDLSALRAAIVPDPAAALDVLGGDADVAAVTTEQRLFTHNAADPEVPAAGIYPEEGAVSLDHPFLVLTEDSTRRATALVFQDTATSAEGRRAVRQAGFRDGDGRA
;
A
#
# COMPACT_ATOMS: atom_id res chain seq x y z
N MET A 1 0.14 -26.03 -11.21
CA MET A 1 0.12 -24.56 -11.33
C MET A 1 -0.82 -24.01 -10.26
N ARG A 2 -0.42 -22.99 -9.48
CA ARG A 2 -1.36 -22.32 -8.58
C ARG A 2 -2.08 -21.25 -9.38
N VAL A 3 -3.40 -21.27 -9.38
CA VAL A 3 -4.25 -20.22 -9.94
C VAL A 3 -4.98 -19.59 -8.76
N TRP A 4 -5.04 -18.25 -8.73
CA TRP A 4 -5.75 -17.52 -7.68
C TRP A 4 -6.89 -16.70 -8.29
N PRO A 5 -8.13 -16.79 -7.75
CA PRO A 5 -8.59 -17.74 -6.72
C PRO A 5 -8.71 -19.18 -7.26
N PRO A 6 -8.67 -20.23 -6.40
CA PRO A 6 -8.87 -21.61 -6.82
C PRO A 6 -10.32 -21.84 -7.29
N ASP A 7 -10.50 -22.52 -8.42
CA ASP A 7 -11.82 -22.93 -8.93
C ASP A 7 -12.51 -23.93 -7.97
N ASP A 8 -13.82 -23.79 -7.83
CA ASP A 8 -14.77 -24.72 -7.17
C ASP A 8 -14.89 -24.65 -5.63
N ARG A 9 -15.30 -23.48 -5.14
CA ARG A 9 -16.30 -23.26 -4.07
C ARG A 9 -16.46 -21.76 -3.92
N GLU A 10 -17.67 -21.30 -3.62
CA GLU A 10 -18.02 -19.91 -3.37
C GLU A 10 -17.10 -19.23 -2.33
N VAL A 11 -15.89 -18.84 -2.74
CA VAL A 11 -15.14 -17.80 -2.06
C VAL A 11 -15.60 -16.51 -2.74
N ARG A 12 -16.81 -16.07 -2.39
CA ARG A 12 -17.04 -14.64 -2.35
C ARG A 12 -15.89 -14.08 -1.53
N PRO A 13 -15.07 -13.14 -2.04
CA PRO A 13 -14.17 -12.43 -1.16
C PRO A 13 -15.02 -11.94 0.02
N PRO A 14 -14.56 -12.08 1.27
CA PRO A 14 -15.27 -11.45 2.37
C PRO A 14 -15.49 -10.01 1.94
N ARG A 15 -16.76 -9.57 1.92
CA ARG A 15 -17.06 -8.17 1.63
C ARG A 15 -16.13 -7.36 2.53
N PRO A 16 -15.38 -6.37 2.00
CA PRO A 16 -14.63 -5.49 2.87
C PRO A 16 -15.58 -5.02 3.98
N PRO A 17 -15.12 -4.91 5.24
CA PRO A 17 -15.94 -4.36 6.31
C PRO A 17 -16.62 -3.10 5.78
N GLN A 18 -17.96 -3.06 5.79
CA GLN A 18 -18.72 -1.92 5.26
C GLN A 18 -18.46 -0.63 6.05
N ASP A 19 -17.69 -0.74 7.14
CA ASP A 19 -17.25 0.34 8.01
C ASP A 19 -15.90 0.96 7.59
N LEU A 20 -15.25 0.44 6.53
CA LEU A 20 -14.16 1.16 5.89
C LEU A 20 -14.76 2.05 4.79
N PRO A 21 -14.69 3.40 4.90
CA PRO A 21 -15.23 4.26 3.87
C PRO A 21 -14.54 3.95 2.55
N ILE A 22 -15.33 3.50 1.57
CA ILE A 22 -14.93 3.47 0.16
C ILE A 22 -14.77 4.94 -0.24
N LEU A 23 -13.56 5.47 -0.08
CA LEU A 23 -13.25 6.83 -0.50
C LEU A 23 -13.37 6.85 -2.03
N SER A 24 -14.47 7.44 -2.49
CA SER A 24 -14.72 7.73 -3.89
C SER A 24 -13.59 8.60 -4.46
N PRO A 25 -13.28 8.52 -5.78
CA PRO A 25 -12.19 9.29 -6.39
C PRO A 25 -12.29 10.82 -6.24
N GLU A 26 -13.41 11.35 -5.75
CA GLU A 26 -13.68 12.78 -5.63
C GLU A 26 -13.08 13.44 -4.38
N GLU A 27 -12.62 12.68 -3.38
CA GLU A 27 -11.95 13.24 -2.18
C GLU A 27 -10.49 13.70 -2.40
N PHE A 28 -9.99 13.61 -3.64
CA PHE A 28 -8.66 14.10 -4.02
C PHE A 28 -8.57 15.62 -4.30
N GLN A 29 -9.62 16.40 -4.03
CA GLN A 29 -9.57 17.84 -4.19
C GLN A 29 -9.13 18.56 -2.91
N ALA A 30 -7.92 19.13 -2.94
CA ALA A 30 -7.43 20.03 -1.91
C ALA A 30 -8.39 21.22 -1.69
N PRO A 31 -8.66 21.63 -0.43
CA PRO A 31 -9.52 22.78 -0.18
C PRO A 31 -8.87 24.06 -0.68
N ARG A 32 -9.52 24.72 -1.65
CA ARG A 32 -9.19 26.09 -2.06
C ARG A 32 -9.49 27.04 -0.90
N ARG A 33 -8.45 27.64 -0.32
CA ARG A 33 -8.56 28.71 0.71
C ARG A 33 -9.24 29.94 0.13
N GLY A 34 -10.56 30.03 0.30
CA GLY A 34 -11.33 31.26 0.15
C GLY A 34 -11.18 32.13 1.41
N ARG A 35 -10.62 33.33 1.25
CA ARG A 35 -10.59 34.38 2.27
C ARG A 35 -12.01 34.92 2.48
N GLY A 36 -12.55 34.79 3.68
CA GLY A 36 -13.77 35.47 4.14
C GLY A 36 -13.49 36.20 5.45
N ARG A 37 -13.63 37.53 5.42
CA ARG A 37 -13.50 38.43 6.58
C ARG A 37 -14.84 38.52 7.33
N ALA A 38 -14.72 38.84 8.63
CA ALA A 38 -15.70 39.47 9.53
C ALA A 38 -16.80 38.60 10.16
N ALA A 39 -16.71 38.46 11.49
CA ALA A 39 -17.75 38.95 12.41
C ALA A 39 -17.16 39.08 13.83
N VAL A 40 -17.49 40.19 14.47
CA VAL A 40 -16.98 40.71 15.74
C VAL A 40 -17.98 40.45 16.87
N ALA A 41 -17.44 40.30 18.08
CA ALA A 41 -18.04 40.52 19.41
C ALA A 41 -19.18 39.60 19.88
N ALA A 42 -18.92 38.90 20.99
CA ALA A 42 -19.56 39.14 22.30
C ALA A 42 -19.65 37.84 23.12
N SER A 43 -18.61 37.48 23.88
CA SER A 43 -18.73 36.46 24.95
C SER A 43 -17.63 36.56 26.02
N VAL A 44 -17.25 37.78 26.43
CA VAL A 44 -16.24 37.98 27.50
C VAL A 44 -16.87 37.94 28.92
N VAL A 45 -18.20 37.86 29.03
CA VAL A 45 -18.88 38.01 30.34
C VAL A 45 -19.39 36.68 30.95
N VAL A 46 -19.47 35.59 30.19
CA VAL A 46 -19.89 34.28 30.73
C VAL A 46 -18.70 33.47 31.29
N MET A 47 -17.47 33.78 30.88
CA MET A 47 -16.28 33.02 31.28
C MET A 47 -15.79 33.34 32.70
N ALA A 48 -16.25 34.43 33.31
CA ALA A 48 -15.84 34.83 34.66
C ALA A 48 -16.74 34.26 35.77
N LEU A 49 -17.93 33.74 35.44
CA LEU A 49 -18.93 33.28 36.44
C LEU A 49 -19.01 31.75 36.60
N THR A 50 -18.37 30.97 35.71
CA THR A 50 -18.25 29.51 35.88
C THR A 50 -17.02 29.10 36.71
N LEU A 51 -16.10 30.02 36.98
CA LEU A 51 -14.85 29.74 37.69
C LEU A 51 -14.97 29.66 39.23
N ALA A 52 -16.18 29.86 39.80
CA ALA A 52 -16.33 30.00 41.26
C ALA A 52 -17.17 28.92 41.96
N THR A 53 -17.80 27.97 41.25
CA THR A 53 -18.69 26.96 41.89
C THR A 53 -18.49 25.50 41.47
N GLY A 54 -17.48 25.18 40.66
CA GLY A 54 -17.25 23.82 40.14
C GLY A 54 -16.02 23.10 40.71
N GLY A 55 -15.75 23.21 42.00
CA GLY A 55 -14.71 22.41 42.66
C GLY A 55 -15.19 20.98 42.92
N VAL A 56 -14.30 20.01 42.69
CA VAL A 56 -14.38 18.57 43.04
C VAL A 56 -15.13 17.65 42.06
N TRP A 57 -14.64 17.58 40.81
CA TRP A 57 -14.48 16.32 40.06
C TRP A 57 -13.26 16.47 39.14
N ALA A 58 -12.08 16.38 39.72
CA ALA A 58 -10.80 16.37 39.00
C ALA A 58 -10.04 15.08 39.34
N VAL A 59 -10.52 13.93 38.87
CA VAL A 59 -9.70 12.72 38.68
C VAL A 59 -10.33 11.92 37.53
N MET A 60 -9.59 11.81 36.41
CA MET A 60 -9.89 11.11 35.15
C MET A 60 -10.79 11.83 34.13
N GLY A 61 -10.32 12.97 33.60
CA GLY A 61 -10.61 13.31 32.19
C GLY A 61 -9.75 12.44 31.27
N PRO A 62 -10.15 12.19 30.00
CA PRO A 62 -9.30 11.52 29.03
C PRO A 62 -7.98 12.28 28.94
N ALA A 63 -6.86 11.57 28.97
CA ALA A 63 -5.56 12.20 28.83
C ALA A 63 -5.59 13.13 27.60
N ASP A 64 -5.29 14.41 27.79
CA ASP A 64 -5.06 15.32 26.67
C ASP A 64 -3.81 14.83 25.94
N CYS A 65 -4.00 13.94 24.97
CA CYS A 65 -2.91 13.44 24.14
C CYS A 65 -2.46 14.64 23.28
N ALA A 66 -1.43 15.34 23.73
CA ALA A 66 -0.91 16.50 23.04
C ALA A 66 -0.63 16.14 21.58
N ALA A 67 -1.31 16.81 20.65
CA ALA A 67 -1.18 16.53 19.22
C ALA A 67 0.26 16.69 18.69
N ALA A 68 1.13 17.38 19.44
CA ALA A 68 2.54 17.62 19.13
C ALA A 68 3.44 16.37 19.22
N ASP A 69 2.98 15.31 19.89
CA ASP A 69 3.77 14.09 20.13
C ASP A 69 3.35 12.89 19.27
N ARG A 70 2.47 13.11 18.28
CA ARG A 70 2.04 12.01 17.38
C ARG A 70 3.16 11.60 16.43
N VAL A 71 3.39 10.30 16.34
CA VAL A 71 4.24 9.69 15.30
C VAL A 71 3.52 9.80 13.96
N ARG A 72 4.17 10.40 12.96
CA ARG A 72 3.66 10.49 11.58
C ARG A 72 4.17 9.29 10.79
N VAL A 73 3.24 8.43 10.40
CA VAL A 73 3.49 7.29 9.52
C VAL A 73 3.00 7.67 8.12
N THR A 74 3.89 7.62 7.14
CA THR A 74 3.51 7.67 5.73
C THR A 74 3.65 6.27 5.15
N ALA A 75 2.57 5.74 4.60
CA ALA A 75 2.53 4.39 4.05
C ALA A 75 2.08 4.40 2.58
N ALA A 76 2.52 3.39 1.83
CA ALA A 76 2.07 3.17 0.46
C ALA A 76 0.53 3.10 0.40
N PRO A 77 -0.11 3.68 -0.62
CA PRO A 77 -1.57 3.85 -0.66
C PRO A 77 -2.37 2.56 -0.43
N GLU A 78 -1.86 1.41 -0.85
CA GLU A 78 -2.51 0.11 -0.71
C GLU A 78 -2.52 -0.45 0.72
N ILE A 79 -1.50 -0.14 1.54
CA ILE A 79 -1.39 -0.65 2.92
C ILE A 79 -1.82 0.40 3.96
N ALA A 80 -1.82 1.68 3.59
CA ALA A 80 -2.18 2.78 4.48
C ALA A 80 -3.56 2.63 5.15
N PRO A 81 -4.64 2.15 4.49
CA PRO A 81 -5.92 1.94 5.14
C PRO A 81 -5.86 0.89 6.26
N VAL A 82 -5.08 -0.19 6.06
CA VAL A 82 -4.92 -1.26 7.06
C VAL A 82 -4.20 -0.72 8.28
N LEU A 83 -3.08 -0.02 8.07
CA LEU A 83 -2.30 0.58 9.17
C LEU A 83 -3.10 1.66 9.91
N ARG A 84 -3.91 2.45 9.20
CA ARG A 84 -4.79 3.44 9.83
C ARG A 84 -5.81 2.78 10.76
N ALA A 85 -6.48 1.73 10.29
CA ALA A 85 -7.45 0.99 11.10
C ALA A 85 -6.81 0.31 12.33
N LEU A 86 -5.53 -0.08 12.26
CA LEU A 86 -4.79 -0.56 13.43
C LEU A 86 -4.47 0.59 14.40
N ALA A 87 -4.02 1.73 13.90
CA ALA A 87 -3.73 2.91 14.73
C ALA A 87 -4.99 3.44 15.44
N GLU A 88 -6.15 3.40 14.78
CA GLU A 88 -7.44 3.77 15.37
C GLU A 88 -7.84 2.81 16.49
N ARG A 89 -7.71 1.50 16.29
CA ARG A 89 -7.93 0.49 17.34
C ARG A 89 -7.00 0.67 18.54
N ASP A 90 -5.73 1.02 18.30
CA ASP A 90 -4.78 1.34 19.38
C ASP A 90 -5.22 2.58 20.16
N ALA A 91 -5.69 3.60 19.45
CA ALA A 91 -6.22 4.82 20.07
C ALA A 91 -7.45 4.52 20.93
N ASP A 92 -8.36 3.68 20.46
CA ASP A 92 -9.56 3.28 21.20
C ASP A 92 -9.21 2.50 22.48
N ARG A 93 -8.21 1.62 22.42
CA ARG A 93 -7.75 0.84 23.59
C ARG A 93 -7.02 1.68 24.63
N THR A 94 -6.20 2.62 24.17
CA THR A 94 -5.34 3.43 25.05
C THR A 94 -6.00 4.74 25.48
N GLY A 95 -7.11 5.12 24.86
CA GLY A 95 -7.70 6.45 24.98
C GLY A 95 -6.87 7.55 24.31
N CYS A 96 -5.80 7.21 23.57
CA CYS A 96 -4.88 8.17 22.98
C CYS A 96 -4.42 7.83 21.55
N ALA A 97 -4.75 8.70 20.60
CA ALA A 97 -4.21 8.63 19.24
C ALA A 97 -2.75 9.10 19.20
N GLN A 98 -1.80 8.18 19.39
CA GLN A 98 -0.35 8.46 19.35
C GLN A 98 0.26 8.33 17.94
N VAL A 99 -0.45 7.69 17.01
CA VAL A 99 0.02 7.42 15.66
C VAL A 99 -0.94 8.04 14.66
N SER A 100 -0.39 8.72 13.65
CA SER A 100 -1.16 9.27 12.53
C SER A 100 -0.68 8.69 11.21
N VAL A 101 -1.55 7.93 10.53
CA VAL A 101 -1.22 7.24 9.28
C VAL A 101 -1.80 7.98 8.07
N ARG A 102 -0.93 8.38 7.15
CA ARG A 102 -1.29 8.97 5.86
C ARG A 102 -0.83 8.10 4.70
N ALA A 103 -1.60 8.13 3.61
CA ALA A 103 -1.17 7.53 2.36
C ALA A 103 -0.19 8.48 1.64
N GLY A 104 0.89 7.94 1.10
CA GLY A 104 1.84 8.66 0.26
C GLY A 104 2.47 7.69 -0.73
N ARG A 105 2.52 8.07 -2.02
CA ARG A 105 3.16 7.22 -3.03
C ARG A 105 4.64 7.09 -2.72
N SER A 106 5.14 5.87 -2.74
CA SER A 106 6.55 5.58 -2.41
C SER A 106 7.51 6.37 -3.29
N PHE A 107 7.18 6.55 -4.58
CA PHE A 107 7.92 7.41 -5.51
C PHE A 107 8.05 8.86 -5.01
N ASP A 108 6.95 9.48 -4.57
CA ASP A 108 6.95 10.87 -4.13
C ASP A 108 7.71 11.04 -2.80
N VAL A 109 7.53 10.09 -1.87
CA VAL A 109 8.24 10.10 -0.58
C VAL A 109 9.74 9.90 -0.79
N ALA A 110 10.13 8.95 -1.63
CA ALA A 110 11.54 8.72 -1.97
C ALA A 110 12.18 9.95 -2.60
N ALA A 111 11.49 10.61 -3.54
CA ALA A 111 11.97 11.83 -4.18
C ALA A 111 12.11 13.00 -3.19
N ALA A 112 11.14 13.18 -2.29
CA ALA A 112 11.21 14.20 -1.25
C ALA A 112 12.38 13.98 -0.28
N LEU A 113 12.57 12.73 0.18
CA LEU A 113 13.69 12.36 1.04
C LEU A 113 15.04 12.57 0.35
N ALA A 114 15.15 12.22 -0.94
CA ALA A 114 16.34 12.46 -1.76
C ALA A 114 16.64 13.95 -1.93
N ALA A 115 15.61 14.79 -2.03
CA ALA A 115 15.73 16.25 -2.08
C ALA A 115 16.07 16.90 -0.73
N GLY A 116 16.17 16.12 0.36
CA GLY A 116 16.45 16.63 1.70
C GLY A 116 15.24 17.26 2.40
N GLU A 117 14.02 17.05 1.90
CA GLU A 117 12.80 17.52 2.55
C GLU A 117 12.56 16.78 3.88
N PRO A 118 11.87 17.42 4.85
CA PRO A 118 11.49 16.76 6.09
C PRO A 118 10.65 15.49 5.85
N GLY A 119 11.19 14.34 6.25
CA GLY A 119 10.53 13.04 6.14
C GLY A 119 9.47 12.77 7.21
N PRO A 120 8.67 11.71 7.05
CA PRO A 120 7.83 11.20 8.12
C PRO A 120 8.67 10.60 9.26
N ASP A 121 8.08 10.39 10.43
CA ASP A 121 8.76 9.71 11.54
C ASP A 121 8.91 8.20 11.24
N VAL A 122 7.96 7.64 10.48
CA VAL A 122 7.96 6.27 9.96
C VAL A 122 7.54 6.26 8.49
N TRP A 123 8.20 5.44 7.68
CA TRP A 123 7.84 5.20 6.28
C TRP A 123 7.60 3.72 6.02
N VAL A 124 6.48 3.38 5.37
CA VAL A 124 6.16 2.03 4.90
C VAL A 124 5.99 2.06 3.37
N PRO A 125 7.07 1.98 2.58
CA PRO A 125 6.99 1.95 1.12
C PRO A 125 6.40 0.63 0.60
N GLU A 126 6.08 0.58 -0.69
CA GLU A 126 5.66 -0.66 -1.38
C GLU A 126 6.76 -1.73 -1.31
N SER A 127 8.02 -1.30 -1.46
CA SER A 127 9.19 -2.16 -1.47
C SER A 127 10.40 -1.52 -0.81
N SER A 128 11.29 -2.33 -0.27
CA SER A 128 12.63 -1.93 0.18
C SER A 128 13.48 -1.28 -0.92
N GLY A 129 13.17 -1.54 -2.20
CA GLY A 129 13.82 -0.88 -3.33
C GLY A 129 13.69 0.64 -3.31
N TRP A 130 12.58 1.18 -2.83
CA TRP A 130 12.38 2.64 -2.72
C TRP A 130 13.33 3.30 -1.71
N ALA A 131 13.66 2.62 -0.62
CA ALA A 131 14.62 3.13 0.36
C ALA A 131 16.03 3.20 -0.23
N GLY A 132 16.41 2.19 -1.02
CA GLY A 132 17.65 2.19 -1.79
C GLY A 132 17.72 3.33 -2.82
N LEU A 133 16.63 3.58 -3.55
CA LEU A 133 16.55 4.68 -4.51
C LEU A 133 16.61 6.06 -3.85
N ALA A 134 15.95 6.24 -2.71
CA ALA A 134 16.03 7.48 -1.94
C ALA A 134 17.48 7.75 -1.49
N ALA A 135 18.16 6.74 -0.95
CA ALA A 135 19.56 6.84 -0.52
C ALA A 135 20.50 7.14 -1.71
N ALA A 136 20.34 6.43 -2.83
CA ALA A 136 21.09 6.70 -4.06
C ALA A 136 20.83 8.10 -4.62
N GLY A 137 19.65 8.68 -4.35
CA GLY A 137 19.26 10.03 -4.71
C GLY A 137 19.76 11.13 -3.76
N GLY A 138 20.48 10.80 -2.69
CA GLY A 138 21.04 11.77 -1.74
C GLY A 138 20.36 11.82 -0.38
N ALA A 139 19.37 10.97 -0.11
CA ALA A 139 18.79 10.84 1.22
C ALA A 139 19.85 10.28 2.21
N PRO A 140 19.78 10.65 3.51
CA PRO A 140 20.70 10.14 4.53
C PRO A 140 20.90 8.61 4.47
N ALA A 141 22.14 8.14 4.59
CA ALA A 141 22.51 6.71 4.49
C ALA A 141 21.66 5.80 5.38
N ARG A 142 21.28 6.28 6.57
CA ARG A 142 20.38 5.59 7.50
C ARG A 142 19.03 5.17 6.89
N ILE A 143 18.55 5.83 5.82
CA ILE A 143 17.32 5.45 5.12
C ILE A 143 17.56 4.23 4.22
N GLY A 144 18.71 4.18 3.53
CA GLY A 144 19.10 3.01 2.73
C GLY A 144 19.49 1.80 3.60
N GLU A 145 19.97 2.07 4.81
CA GLU A 145 20.31 1.05 5.82
C GLU A 145 19.13 0.69 6.74
N ALA A 146 18.05 1.49 6.73
CA ALA A 146 16.88 1.23 7.55
C ALA A 146 16.30 -0.14 7.16
N ARG A 147 16.47 -1.10 8.07
CA ARG A 147 15.85 -2.42 7.97
C ARG A 147 14.75 -2.49 8.99
N GLY A 148 13.52 -2.42 8.52
CA GLY A 148 12.34 -2.76 9.29
C GLY A 148 11.88 -4.19 8.99
N PRO A 149 11.15 -4.85 9.90
CA PRO A 149 10.37 -6.01 9.51
C PRO A 149 9.39 -5.64 8.40
N SER A 150 9.13 -6.57 7.50
CA SER A 150 8.02 -6.50 6.56
C SER A 150 6.71 -6.55 7.35
N VAL A 151 5.81 -5.58 7.15
CA VAL A 151 4.46 -5.66 7.74
C VAL A 151 3.49 -6.43 6.85
N ALA A 152 3.76 -6.48 5.55
CA ALA A 152 2.98 -7.22 4.57
C ALA A 152 3.85 -7.61 3.38
N ARG A 153 3.45 -8.64 2.65
CA ARG A 153 4.05 -8.98 1.37
C ARG A 153 2.98 -9.13 0.32
N THR A 154 3.26 -8.71 -0.91
CA THR A 154 2.40 -9.02 -2.06
C THR A 154 3.25 -9.49 -3.23
N PRO A 155 3.13 -10.77 -3.63
CA PRO A 155 3.83 -11.33 -4.79
C PRO A 155 3.43 -10.66 -6.10
N VAL A 156 4.40 -10.45 -6.97
CA VAL A 156 4.22 -10.02 -8.36
C VAL A 156 3.83 -11.22 -9.22
N ILE A 157 2.72 -11.10 -9.91
CA ILE A 157 2.06 -12.17 -10.68
C ILE A 157 1.67 -11.68 -12.06
N LEU A 158 1.30 -12.61 -12.94
CA LEU A 158 0.67 -12.31 -14.21
C LEU A 158 -0.85 -12.48 -14.09
N ALA A 159 -1.60 -11.40 -14.18
CA ALA A 159 -3.05 -11.44 -14.27
C ALA A 159 -3.51 -11.63 -15.71
N VAL A 160 -4.48 -12.51 -15.90
CA VAL A 160 -5.15 -12.78 -17.17
C VAL A 160 -6.66 -12.84 -16.94
N ARG A 161 -7.48 -12.82 -18.00
CA ARG A 161 -8.92 -13.09 -17.84
C ARG A 161 -9.16 -14.46 -17.22
N GLN A 162 -10.11 -14.54 -16.28
CA GLN A 162 -10.47 -15.80 -15.62
C GLN A 162 -10.85 -16.89 -16.63
N ALA A 163 -11.63 -16.56 -17.67
CA ALA A 163 -12.02 -17.47 -18.74
C ALA A 163 -10.86 -18.05 -19.60
N ARG A 164 -9.64 -17.52 -19.42
CA ARG A 164 -8.41 -18.00 -20.08
C ARG A 164 -7.43 -18.65 -19.12
N ALA A 165 -7.59 -18.44 -17.82
CA ALA A 165 -6.69 -18.97 -16.80
C ALA A 165 -6.59 -20.49 -16.85
N GLY A 166 -7.73 -21.20 -16.96
CA GLY A 166 -7.74 -22.66 -17.07
C GLY A 166 -7.04 -23.19 -18.33
N ARG A 167 -7.24 -22.53 -19.49
CA ARG A 167 -6.57 -22.90 -20.75
C ARG A 167 -5.07 -22.66 -20.70
N LEU A 168 -4.66 -21.50 -20.16
CA LEU A 168 -3.25 -21.16 -20.03
C LEU A 168 -2.56 -22.07 -19.01
N ALA A 169 -3.25 -22.45 -17.92
CA ALA A 169 -2.75 -23.40 -16.95
C ALA A 169 -2.57 -24.81 -17.52
N ALA A 170 -3.51 -25.26 -18.36
CA ALA A 170 -3.41 -26.55 -19.04
C ALA A 170 -2.31 -26.58 -20.11
N ALA A 171 -2.12 -25.48 -20.85
CA ALA A 171 -1.19 -25.42 -21.97
C ALA A 171 0.27 -25.13 -21.57
N ALA A 172 0.50 -24.28 -20.57
CA ALA A 172 1.84 -23.81 -20.20
C ALA A 172 2.54 -24.67 -19.13
N GLY A 173 1.82 -25.59 -18.47
CA GLY A 173 2.37 -26.39 -17.37
C GLY A 173 2.79 -25.53 -16.19
N ARG A 174 4.09 -25.21 -16.08
CA ARG A 174 4.65 -24.27 -15.10
C ARG A 174 5.19 -23.04 -15.86
N PRO A 175 4.41 -21.95 -15.98
CA PRO A 175 4.85 -20.78 -16.73
C PRO A 175 6.07 -20.15 -16.09
N THR A 176 7.01 -19.66 -16.90
CA THR A 176 8.20 -18.92 -16.45
C THR A 176 8.16 -17.47 -16.94
N TRP A 177 8.91 -16.56 -16.31
CA TRP A 177 9.02 -15.19 -16.81
C TRP A 177 9.67 -15.13 -18.20
N ASP A 178 10.53 -16.09 -18.52
CA ASP A 178 11.13 -16.22 -19.86
C ASP A 178 10.11 -16.70 -20.90
N MET A 179 9.14 -17.54 -20.52
CA MET A 179 8.02 -17.87 -21.40
C MET A 179 7.12 -16.66 -21.65
N VAL A 180 6.94 -15.79 -20.62
CA VAL A 180 6.22 -14.53 -20.77
C VAL A 180 6.92 -13.63 -21.80
N SER A 181 8.23 -13.46 -21.68
CA SER A 181 9.02 -12.64 -22.62
C SER A 181 9.03 -13.24 -24.04
N ALA A 182 9.20 -14.56 -24.18
CA ALA A 182 9.22 -15.25 -25.46
C ALA A 182 7.87 -15.23 -26.18
N GLY A 183 6.77 -15.33 -25.45
CA GLY A 183 5.44 -15.20 -26.02
C GLY A 183 5.12 -13.79 -26.50
N GLY A 184 5.56 -12.77 -25.76
CA GLY A 184 5.49 -11.36 -26.19
C GLY A 184 6.27 -11.10 -27.47
N ARG A 185 7.53 -11.55 -27.54
CA ARG A 185 8.38 -11.43 -28.74
C ARG A 185 7.81 -12.13 -29.96
N ALA A 186 7.16 -13.29 -29.76
CA ALA A 186 6.54 -14.05 -30.82
C ALA A 186 5.14 -13.53 -31.22
N GLY A 187 4.64 -12.46 -30.59
CA GLY A 187 3.31 -11.91 -30.86
C GLY A 187 2.16 -12.84 -30.47
N ARG A 188 2.40 -13.83 -29.60
CA ARG A 188 1.39 -14.82 -29.17
C ARG A 188 0.43 -14.25 -28.12
N PHE A 189 0.89 -13.29 -27.35
CA PHE A 189 0.09 -12.46 -26.45
C PHE A 189 0.84 -11.15 -26.21
N SER A 190 0.12 -10.11 -25.81
CA SER A 190 0.72 -8.88 -25.31
C SER A 190 0.71 -8.87 -23.78
N PHE A 191 1.58 -8.08 -23.17
CA PHE A 191 1.55 -7.87 -21.73
C PHE A 191 1.67 -6.39 -21.40
N ARG A 192 1.13 -5.99 -20.24
CA ARG A 192 1.21 -4.62 -19.72
C ARG A 192 1.96 -4.59 -18.39
N VAL A 193 2.82 -3.60 -18.24
CA VAL A 193 3.65 -3.39 -17.04
C VAL A 193 3.47 -1.96 -16.55
N PRO A 194 3.13 -1.71 -15.28
CA PRO A 194 3.11 -0.37 -14.73
C PRO A 194 4.48 0.32 -14.84
N ASP A 195 4.50 1.64 -15.06
CA ASP A 195 5.76 2.39 -15.31
C ASP A 195 6.82 2.09 -14.22
N PRO A 196 7.95 1.45 -14.58
CA PRO A 196 8.99 1.04 -13.62
C PRO A 196 9.70 2.23 -12.97
N ARG A 197 9.50 3.46 -13.46
CA ARG A 197 10.04 4.67 -12.82
C ARG A 197 9.17 5.14 -11.66
N ARG A 198 7.90 4.73 -11.60
CA ARG A 198 6.90 5.28 -10.68
C ARG A 198 6.28 4.25 -9.74
N TRP A 199 6.36 2.96 -10.08
CA TRP A 199 5.66 1.90 -9.35
C TRP A 199 6.59 0.72 -9.03
N ALA A 200 6.50 0.21 -7.79
CA ALA A 200 7.37 -0.87 -7.33
C ALA A 200 7.15 -2.18 -8.10
N VAL A 201 5.91 -2.48 -8.53
CA VAL A 201 5.62 -3.64 -9.38
C VAL A 201 6.34 -3.58 -10.72
N GLY A 202 6.46 -2.38 -11.33
CA GLY A 202 7.23 -2.18 -12.55
C GLY A 202 8.73 -2.31 -12.29
N GLN A 203 9.24 -1.79 -11.17
CA GLN A 203 10.63 -1.95 -10.76
C GLN A 203 11.01 -3.42 -10.57
N ALA A 204 10.11 -4.21 -9.98
CA ALA A 204 10.31 -5.64 -9.77
C ALA A 204 10.58 -6.36 -11.10
N VAL A 205 9.90 -5.96 -12.19
CA VAL A 205 10.10 -6.55 -13.54
C VAL A 205 11.52 -6.38 -14.05
N LEU A 206 12.22 -5.30 -13.69
CA LEU A 206 13.60 -5.07 -14.11
C LEU A 206 14.56 -6.16 -13.59
N GLY A 207 14.19 -6.85 -12.50
CA GLY A 207 14.93 -7.99 -11.96
C GLY A 207 14.48 -9.36 -12.49
N LEU A 208 13.46 -9.42 -13.36
CA LEU A 208 12.86 -10.68 -13.81
C LEU A 208 13.46 -11.16 -15.13
N GLY A 209 14.56 -11.91 -15.05
CA GLY A 209 15.08 -12.72 -16.17
C GLY A 209 15.24 -11.96 -17.48
N ASP A 210 14.83 -12.57 -18.59
CA ASP A 210 14.89 -11.92 -19.91
C ASP A 210 13.79 -10.86 -20.12
N LEU A 211 12.72 -10.90 -19.33
CA LEU A 211 11.65 -9.90 -19.38
C LEU A 211 12.16 -8.51 -19.00
N GLY A 212 13.05 -8.43 -18.01
CA GLY A 212 13.70 -7.17 -17.61
C GLY A 212 14.78 -6.69 -18.58
N LYS A 213 15.34 -7.59 -19.41
CA LYS A 213 16.44 -7.29 -20.35
C LYS A 213 15.95 -6.81 -21.72
N ASP A 214 14.77 -7.24 -22.15
CA ASP A 214 14.18 -6.78 -23.42
C ASP A 214 13.53 -5.39 -23.24
N LEU A 215 14.37 -4.36 -23.26
CA LEU A 215 13.94 -2.97 -23.06
C LEU A 215 12.94 -2.49 -24.12
N SER A 216 13.00 -3.04 -25.34
CA SER A 216 12.07 -2.65 -26.42
C SER A 216 10.68 -3.21 -26.17
N ALA A 217 10.58 -4.50 -25.84
CA ALA A 217 9.32 -5.12 -25.46
C ALA A 217 8.75 -4.49 -24.18
N LEU A 218 9.60 -4.25 -23.17
CA LEU A 218 9.19 -3.61 -21.93
C LEU A 218 8.64 -2.19 -22.19
N ARG A 219 9.33 -1.38 -23.01
CA ARG A 219 8.87 -0.02 -23.35
C ARG A 219 7.51 -0.03 -24.04
N ALA A 220 7.26 -0.99 -24.93
CA ALA A 220 5.96 -1.13 -25.60
C ALA A 220 4.84 -1.60 -24.65
N ALA A 221 5.20 -2.28 -23.56
CA ALA A 221 4.28 -2.79 -22.55
C ALA A 221 3.89 -1.76 -21.46
N ILE A 222 4.59 -0.62 -21.37
CA ILE A 222 4.37 0.35 -20.28
C ILE A 222 2.95 0.90 -20.28
N VAL A 223 2.34 0.90 -19.11
CA VAL A 223 1.10 1.64 -18.79
C VAL A 223 1.33 2.60 -17.62
N PRO A 224 0.50 3.66 -17.47
CA PRO A 224 0.74 4.71 -16.49
C PRO A 224 0.75 4.23 -15.03
N ASP A 225 -0.08 3.25 -14.68
CA ASP A 225 -0.28 2.79 -13.31
C ASP A 225 -0.82 1.34 -13.21
N PRO A 226 -0.84 0.74 -12.00
CA PRO A 226 -1.32 -0.61 -11.76
C PRO A 226 -2.81 -0.83 -12.04
N ALA A 227 -3.65 0.21 -12.02
CA ALA A 227 -5.07 0.07 -12.37
C ALA A 227 -5.21 -0.10 -13.89
N ALA A 228 -4.55 0.77 -14.65
CA ALA A 228 -4.53 0.71 -16.11
C ALA A 228 -3.97 -0.62 -16.64
N ALA A 229 -3.06 -1.27 -15.91
CA ALA A 229 -2.57 -2.61 -16.26
C ALA A 229 -3.67 -3.67 -16.20
N LEU A 230 -4.60 -3.60 -15.25
CA LEU A 230 -5.70 -4.57 -15.13
C LEU A 230 -6.88 -4.21 -16.04
N ASP A 231 -7.14 -2.92 -16.27
CA ASP A 231 -8.27 -2.48 -17.10
C ASP A 231 -8.17 -2.97 -18.55
N VAL A 232 -6.95 -3.20 -19.07
CA VAL A 232 -6.77 -3.77 -20.42
C VAL A 232 -7.38 -5.16 -20.59
N LEU A 233 -7.56 -5.91 -19.50
CA LEU A 233 -8.16 -7.25 -19.52
C LEU A 233 -9.64 -7.19 -19.97
N GLY A 234 -10.32 -6.06 -19.76
CA GLY A 234 -11.70 -5.85 -20.23
C GLY A 234 -11.83 -5.75 -21.75
N GLY A 235 -10.77 -5.34 -22.45
CA GLY A 235 -10.78 -5.12 -23.89
C GLY A 235 -10.21 -6.29 -24.69
N ASP A 236 -8.89 -6.49 -24.62
CA ASP A 236 -8.16 -7.50 -25.41
C ASP A 236 -8.06 -8.81 -24.64
N ALA A 237 -8.33 -9.92 -25.31
CA ALA A 237 -8.37 -11.23 -24.69
C ALA A 237 -6.97 -11.81 -24.56
N ASP A 238 -6.10 -11.45 -25.51
CA ASP A 238 -4.72 -11.91 -25.64
C ASP A 238 -3.72 -10.98 -24.93
N VAL A 239 -4.20 -10.20 -23.95
CA VAL A 239 -3.35 -9.38 -23.07
C VAL A 239 -3.25 -9.97 -21.67
N ALA A 240 -2.05 -9.90 -21.11
CA ALA A 240 -1.77 -10.19 -19.72
C ALA A 240 -1.29 -8.94 -18.98
N ALA A 241 -1.50 -8.87 -17.68
CA ALA A 241 -1.14 -7.73 -16.86
C ALA A 241 -0.15 -8.14 -15.79
N VAL A 242 1.03 -7.51 -15.73
CA VAL A 242 1.91 -7.68 -14.59
C VAL A 242 1.36 -6.85 -13.43
N THR A 243 1.05 -7.52 -12.32
CA THR A 243 0.38 -6.91 -11.17
C THR A 243 0.84 -7.59 -9.88
N THR A 244 0.26 -7.22 -8.74
CA THR A 244 0.47 -7.89 -7.46
C THR A 244 -0.76 -8.69 -7.04
N GLU A 245 -0.59 -9.69 -6.16
CA GLU A 245 -1.73 -10.42 -5.58
C GLU A 245 -2.76 -9.48 -4.95
N GLN A 246 -2.29 -8.46 -4.24
CA GLN A 246 -3.17 -7.53 -3.53
C GLN A 246 -3.92 -6.62 -4.49
N ARG A 247 -3.26 -6.18 -5.57
CA ARG A 247 -3.92 -5.37 -6.59
C ARG A 247 -4.97 -6.17 -7.36
N LEU A 248 -4.68 -7.44 -7.67
CA LEU A 248 -5.66 -8.35 -8.26
C LEU A 248 -6.84 -8.62 -7.29
N PHE A 249 -6.56 -8.83 -6.00
CA PHE A 249 -7.58 -9.01 -4.96
C PHE A 249 -8.53 -7.80 -4.91
N THR A 250 -7.99 -6.58 -4.83
CA THR A 250 -8.79 -5.36 -4.79
C THR A 250 -9.56 -5.10 -6.08
N HIS A 251 -8.97 -5.42 -7.23
CA HIS A 251 -9.66 -5.33 -8.52
C HIS A 251 -10.87 -6.26 -8.59
N ASN A 252 -10.71 -7.55 -8.26
CA ASN A 252 -11.82 -8.50 -8.27
C ASN A 252 -12.88 -8.20 -7.20
N ALA A 253 -12.48 -7.64 -6.05
CA ALA A 253 -13.42 -7.22 -5.01
C ALA A 253 -14.32 -6.05 -5.45
N ALA A 254 -13.92 -5.29 -6.48
CA ALA A 254 -14.72 -4.25 -7.09
C ALA A 254 -15.74 -4.77 -8.12
N ASP A 255 -15.85 -6.10 -8.30
CA ASP A 255 -16.77 -6.77 -9.21
C ASP A 255 -16.69 -6.26 -10.66
N PRO A 256 -15.52 -6.39 -11.32
CA PRO A 256 -15.34 -5.94 -12.69
C PRO A 256 -16.15 -6.81 -13.66
N GLU A 257 -16.61 -6.23 -14.77
CA GLU A 257 -17.34 -6.98 -15.82
C GLU A 257 -16.55 -8.19 -16.33
N VAL A 258 -15.22 -8.08 -16.36
CA VAL A 258 -14.31 -9.17 -16.74
C VAL A 258 -13.43 -9.53 -15.54
N PRO A 259 -13.76 -10.60 -14.80
CA PRO A 259 -12.93 -11.09 -13.71
C PRO A 259 -11.54 -11.51 -14.19
N ALA A 260 -10.54 -11.21 -13.36
CA ALA A 260 -9.16 -11.57 -13.61
C ALA A 260 -8.72 -12.72 -12.68
N ALA A 261 -7.77 -13.52 -13.15
CA ALA A 261 -7.14 -14.59 -12.39
C ALA A 261 -5.62 -14.46 -12.45
N GLY A 262 -4.97 -14.82 -11.34
CA GLY A 262 -3.53 -14.72 -11.16
C GLY A 262 -2.81 -15.99 -11.57
N ILE A 263 -1.73 -15.83 -12.33
CA ILE A 263 -0.78 -16.87 -12.71
C ILE A 263 0.55 -16.58 -12.04
N TYR A 264 1.08 -17.60 -11.36
CA TYR A 264 2.35 -17.55 -10.66
C TYR A 264 3.44 -18.21 -11.49
N PRO A 265 4.46 -17.45 -11.91
CA PRO A 265 5.61 -18.03 -12.57
C PRO A 265 6.42 -18.95 -11.64
N GLU A 266 7.09 -19.94 -12.24
CA GLU A 266 7.76 -21.04 -11.55
C GLU A 266 8.95 -20.60 -10.71
N GLU A 267 9.71 -19.61 -11.19
CA GLU A 267 10.91 -19.07 -10.56
C GLU A 267 10.62 -18.39 -9.22
N GLY A 268 9.33 -18.32 -8.85
CA GLY A 268 8.83 -17.58 -7.72
C GLY A 268 8.41 -16.18 -8.15
N ALA A 269 7.51 -15.62 -7.35
CA ALA A 269 7.09 -14.25 -7.50
C ALA A 269 8.00 -13.36 -6.63
N VAL A 270 8.73 -12.45 -7.27
CA VAL A 270 9.33 -11.31 -6.55
C VAL A 270 8.20 -10.65 -5.77
N SER A 271 8.40 -10.43 -4.48
CA SER A 271 7.36 -9.91 -3.60
C SER A 271 7.70 -8.50 -3.17
N LEU A 272 6.72 -7.59 -3.28
CA LEU A 272 6.80 -6.27 -2.68
C LEU A 272 6.61 -6.43 -1.17
N ASP A 273 7.59 -5.99 -0.38
CA ASP A 273 7.83 -6.45 0.98
C ASP A 273 7.43 -5.47 2.09
N HIS A 274 6.89 -4.31 1.74
CA HIS A 274 6.34 -3.32 2.68
C HIS A 274 7.10 -3.19 4.01
N PRO A 275 8.39 -2.78 3.99
CA PRO A 275 9.19 -2.71 5.20
C PRO A 275 8.76 -1.55 6.09
N PHE A 276 8.74 -1.74 7.41
CA PHE A 276 8.42 -0.67 8.36
C PHE A 276 9.66 0.11 8.78
N LEU A 277 9.94 1.23 8.12
CA LEU A 277 11.16 2.01 8.30
C LEU A 277 10.97 3.12 9.34
N VAL A 278 11.68 3.02 10.47
CA VAL A 278 11.67 4.08 11.49
C VAL A 278 12.74 5.11 11.18
N LEU A 279 12.33 6.33 10.83
CA LEU A 279 13.20 7.40 10.32
C LEU A 279 13.51 8.49 11.35
N THR A 280 12.65 8.64 12.35
CA THR A 280 12.84 9.63 13.43
C THR A 280 14.08 9.35 14.28
N GLU A 281 14.78 10.42 14.65
CA GLU A 281 15.89 10.40 15.61
C GLU A 281 15.43 10.75 17.04
N ASP A 282 14.21 11.30 17.18
CA ASP A 282 13.59 11.54 18.49
C ASP A 282 13.28 10.21 19.20
N SER A 283 13.81 10.04 20.41
CA SER A 283 13.74 8.78 21.17
C SER A 283 12.31 8.43 21.61
N THR A 284 11.51 9.42 21.97
CA THR A 284 10.11 9.24 22.39
C THR A 284 9.27 8.77 21.20
N ARG A 285 9.35 9.48 20.07
CA ARG A 285 8.65 9.07 18.84
C ARG A 285 9.14 7.73 18.32
N ARG A 286 10.44 7.44 18.46
CA ARG A 286 11.01 6.14 18.10
C ARG A 286 10.40 5.01 18.95
N ALA A 287 10.27 5.20 20.27
CA ALA A 287 9.64 4.21 21.14
C ALA A 287 8.18 3.95 20.73
N THR A 288 7.39 5.01 20.52
CA THR A 288 6.00 4.89 20.04
C THR A 288 5.92 4.21 18.66
N ALA A 289 6.84 4.54 17.74
CA ALA A 289 6.90 3.91 16.43
C ALA A 289 7.17 2.40 16.51
N LEU A 290 8.03 1.96 17.44
CA LEU A 290 8.34 0.54 17.66
C LEU A 290 7.16 -0.21 18.30
N VAL A 291 6.41 0.42 19.20
CA VAL A 291 5.15 -0.16 19.72
C VAL A 291 4.13 -0.34 18.60
N PHE A 292 4.01 0.63 17.69
CA PHE A 292 3.12 0.50 16.55
C PHE A 292 3.61 -0.55 15.53
N GLN A 293 4.93 -0.70 15.35
CA GLN A 293 5.52 -1.77 14.55
C GLN A 293 5.16 -3.15 15.09
N ASP A 294 5.22 -3.35 16.42
CA ASP A 294 4.81 -4.59 17.07
C ASP A 294 3.32 -4.86 16.82
N THR A 295 2.47 -3.84 16.96
CA THR A 295 1.04 -3.99 16.63
C THR A 295 0.81 -4.36 15.17
N ALA A 296 1.50 -3.71 14.23
CA ALA A 296 1.38 -4.00 12.80
C ALA A 296 1.86 -5.42 12.43
N THR A 297 2.82 -5.96 13.18
CA THR A 297 3.36 -7.32 12.97
C THR A 297 2.75 -8.38 13.88
N SER A 298 1.88 -8.00 14.82
CA SER A 298 1.16 -8.88 15.75
C SER A 298 0.20 -9.84 15.03
N ALA A 299 -0.38 -10.79 15.77
CA ALA A 299 -1.39 -11.70 15.21
C ALA A 299 -2.61 -10.95 14.62
N GLU A 300 -3.01 -9.85 15.27
CA GLU A 300 -4.09 -8.98 14.80
C GLU A 300 -3.68 -8.23 13.52
N GLY A 301 -2.49 -7.63 13.50
CA GLY A 301 -1.94 -6.96 12.32
C GLY A 301 -1.82 -7.91 11.12
N ARG A 302 -1.28 -9.11 11.34
CA ARG A 302 -1.19 -10.17 10.32
C ARG A 302 -2.57 -10.58 9.80
N ARG A 303 -3.59 -10.64 10.66
CA ARG A 303 -4.98 -10.91 10.23
C ARG A 303 -5.53 -9.75 9.39
N ALA A 304 -5.29 -8.52 9.80
CA ALA A 304 -5.78 -7.33 9.11
C ALA A 304 -5.18 -7.20 7.69
N VAL A 305 -3.87 -7.42 7.53
CA VAL A 305 -3.24 -7.38 6.20
C VAL A 305 -3.74 -8.51 5.29
N ARG A 306 -3.95 -9.73 5.83
CA ARG A 306 -4.54 -10.84 5.08
C ARG A 306 -5.96 -10.55 4.59
N GLN A 307 -6.80 -9.95 5.45
CA GLN A 307 -8.14 -9.53 5.07
C GLN A 307 -8.15 -8.48 3.96
N ALA A 308 -7.07 -7.71 3.83
CA ALA A 308 -6.88 -6.73 2.76
C ALA A 308 -6.20 -7.29 1.49
N GLY A 309 -6.01 -8.62 1.41
CA GLY A 309 -5.45 -9.28 0.22
C GLY A 309 -3.92 -9.32 0.16
N PHE A 310 -3.24 -8.95 1.25
CA PHE A 310 -1.80 -9.14 1.38
C PHE A 310 -1.48 -10.51 1.99
N ARG A 311 -0.23 -10.93 1.87
CA ARG A 311 0.39 -11.92 2.76
C ARG A 311 0.97 -11.20 3.98
N ASP A 312 1.20 -11.94 5.06
CA ASP A 312 1.89 -11.38 6.22
C ASP A 312 3.38 -11.08 5.93
N GLY A 313 4.07 -10.48 6.91
CA GLY A 313 5.49 -10.13 6.82
C GLY A 313 6.44 -11.28 6.49
N ASP A 314 6.03 -12.53 6.79
CA ASP A 314 6.79 -13.74 6.45
C ASP A 314 6.39 -14.32 5.08
N GLY A 315 5.40 -13.73 4.41
CA GLY A 315 4.90 -14.19 3.12
C GLY A 315 3.89 -15.33 3.22
N ARG A 316 3.24 -15.52 4.38
CA ARG A 316 2.15 -16.49 4.55
C ARG A 316 0.79 -15.85 4.23
N ALA A 317 -0.02 -16.57 3.46
CA ALA A 317 -1.39 -16.20 3.11
C ALA A 317 -2.37 -16.47 4.26
#